data_AF-A0A1T4ZX35-F1
#
_entry.id   AF-A0A1T4ZX35-F1
#
_cell.length_a   1.000
_cell.length_b   1.000
_cell.length_c   1.000
_cell.angle_alpha   90.00
_cell.angle_beta   90.00
_cell.angle_gamma   90.00
#
_symmetry.space_group_name_H-M   'P 1'
#
loop_
_entity.id
_entity.type
_entity.pdbx_description
1 polymer ?
#
loop_
_entity_poly.entity_id
_entity_poly.type
_entity_poly.pdbx_seq_one_letter_code
_entity_poly.pdbx_strand_id
1 'polypeptide(L)'
;MVLVVGCISLSKAQTYGDSILTLRKNRVAAFLKDPSTPLNEGDAQHLHHYKPDAAYRVRAAVELLHSEQPFRMPTSDGTSKAYVRYGKARFEINGEPLELTMYRSADLFVSPAYRNQLFLPFTDATNGDGTYGGGRYLDLSVSDIDGGYIIIDFNLAYNPYCAYSSGYRCPVPPKANNLPVPIPAGEKKYTGPMKQRPRPDSPPNPLTEAERNLILSGDTAQLLRVIQDTVPDEGRILKALSDDIDPQDGLVPLLAKRMYQAVRDSTHPGVGIAAPQVGINRNLIWVQRFDKAGEPFELYLNPKITWRSKLLRKGLEGCLSIPDTMGQVLRNYAIRLTYQDIDGAEHEEMVEGFTAVIFQHETDHLYGILFTDRLAEQAAATYHRVNEEVELYVEQAH
;
A
#
# COMPACT_ATOMS: atom_id res chain seq x y z
N MET A 1 -35.60 -66.62 -15.22
CA MET A 1 -34.20 -66.26 -14.94
C MET A 1 -33.90 -64.97 -15.67
N VAL A 2 -34.10 -63.82 -15.01
CA VAL A 2 -33.78 -62.49 -15.58
C VAL A 2 -32.70 -61.90 -14.70
N LEU A 3 -31.49 -61.82 -15.25
CA LEU A 3 -30.33 -61.21 -14.61
C LEU A 3 -30.44 -59.69 -14.83
N VAL A 4 -30.70 -58.93 -13.77
CA VAL A 4 -30.58 -57.47 -13.79
C VAL A 4 -29.12 -57.13 -13.50
N VAL A 5 -28.39 -56.73 -14.53
CA VAL A 5 -27.04 -56.19 -14.39
C VAL A 5 -27.17 -54.73 -13.92
N GLY A 6 -26.90 -54.51 -12.64
CA GLY A 6 -26.80 -53.16 -12.07
C GLY A 6 -25.59 -52.43 -12.64
N CYS A 7 -25.85 -51.32 -13.31
CA CYS A 7 -24.82 -50.40 -13.77
C CYS A 7 -24.26 -49.64 -12.55
N ILE A 8 -23.04 -49.97 -12.12
CA ILE A 8 -22.34 -49.23 -11.08
C ILE A 8 -21.79 -47.95 -11.73
N SER A 9 -22.48 -46.83 -11.52
CA SER A 9 -21.94 -45.50 -11.81
C SER A 9 -20.79 -45.21 -10.86
N LEU A 10 -19.56 -45.40 -11.34
CA LEU A 10 -18.34 -44.98 -10.65
C LEU A 10 -18.29 -43.45 -10.61
N SER A 11 -18.62 -42.84 -9.46
CA SER A 11 -18.23 -41.47 -9.17
C SER A 11 -16.70 -41.40 -9.08
N LYS A 12 -16.04 -40.63 -9.94
CA LYS A 12 -14.59 -40.41 -9.82
C LYS A 12 -14.32 -39.64 -8.53
N ALA A 13 -13.47 -40.18 -7.66
CA ALA A 13 -12.97 -39.48 -6.48
C ALA A 13 -12.20 -38.21 -6.92
N GLN A 14 -12.52 -37.07 -6.32
CA GLN A 14 -11.87 -35.80 -6.63
C GLN A 14 -10.40 -35.84 -6.18
N THR A 15 -9.46 -35.66 -7.11
CA THR A 15 -8.04 -35.60 -6.78
C THR A 15 -7.68 -34.25 -6.13
N TYR A 16 -6.53 -34.16 -5.46
CA TYR A 16 -6.00 -32.88 -4.99
C TYR A 16 -5.84 -31.85 -6.13
N GLY A 17 -5.38 -32.29 -7.31
CA GLY A 17 -5.29 -31.42 -8.47
C GLY A 17 -6.67 -30.86 -8.87
N ASP A 18 -7.69 -31.71 -8.89
CA ASP A 18 -9.06 -31.31 -9.21
C ASP A 18 -9.65 -30.33 -8.18
N SER A 19 -9.30 -30.48 -6.89
CA SER A 19 -9.76 -29.56 -5.85
C SER A 19 -9.13 -28.17 -6.04
N ILE A 20 -7.82 -28.09 -6.32
CA ILE A 20 -7.14 -26.82 -6.61
C ILE A 20 -7.71 -26.15 -7.85
N LEU A 21 -7.94 -26.90 -8.94
CA LEU A 21 -8.54 -26.34 -10.15
C LEU A 21 -9.95 -25.79 -9.89
N THR A 22 -10.74 -26.49 -9.07
CA THR A 22 -12.08 -26.05 -8.68
C THR A 22 -12.03 -24.77 -7.85
N LEU A 23 -11.16 -24.72 -6.84
CA LEU A 23 -10.95 -23.53 -5.99
C LEU A 23 -10.52 -22.32 -6.81
N ARG A 24 -9.53 -22.48 -7.71
CA ARG A 24 -9.06 -21.39 -8.58
C ARG A 24 -10.16 -20.90 -9.51
N LYS A 25 -10.92 -21.80 -10.13
CA LYS A 25 -12.04 -21.42 -11.00
C LYS A 25 -13.08 -20.58 -10.25
N ASN A 26 -13.47 -21.02 -9.05
CA ASN A 26 -14.43 -20.29 -8.23
C ASN A 26 -13.88 -18.94 -7.77
N ARG A 27 -12.62 -18.88 -7.35
CA ARG A 27 -11.94 -17.66 -6.93
C ARG A 27 -11.84 -16.64 -8.08
N VAL A 28 -11.40 -17.07 -9.26
CA VAL A 28 -11.32 -16.20 -10.45
C VAL A 28 -12.70 -15.72 -10.85
N ALA A 29 -13.71 -16.59 -10.87
CA ALA A 29 -15.08 -16.19 -11.20
C ALA A 29 -15.66 -15.17 -10.21
N ALA A 30 -15.38 -15.31 -8.91
CA ALA A 30 -15.77 -14.32 -7.90
C ALA A 30 -15.01 -13.00 -8.08
N PHE A 31 -13.70 -13.08 -8.28
CA PHE A 31 -12.82 -11.94 -8.48
C PHE A 31 -13.29 -11.08 -9.66
N LEU A 32 -13.53 -11.68 -10.83
CA LEU A 32 -13.91 -10.96 -12.05
C LEU A 32 -15.33 -10.36 -12.02
N LYS A 33 -16.17 -10.76 -11.05
CA LYS A 33 -17.54 -10.25 -10.87
C LYS A 33 -17.64 -9.19 -9.79
N ASP A 34 -16.64 -9.07 -8.94
CA ASP A 34 -16.65 -8.12 -7.84
C ASP A 34 -16.18 -6.74 -8.35
N PRO A 35 -17.05 -5.71 -8.33
CA PRO A 35 -16.74 -4.37 -8.83
C PRO A 35 -15.68 -3.64 -8.00
N SER A 36 -15.34 -4.14 -6.80
CA SER A 36 -14.26 -3.58 -5.98
C SER A 36 -12.87 -4.02 -6.44
N THR A 37 -12.79 -5.02 -7.31
CA THR A 37 -11.53 -5.58 -7.82
C THR A 37 -11.07 -4.85 -9.08
N PRO A 38 -9.77 -4.90 -9.41
CA PRO A 38 -9.24 -4.21 -10.59
C PRO A 38 -9.60 -4.86 -11.93
N LEU A 39 -10.10 -6.10 -11.96
CA LEU A 39 -10.34 -6.86 -13.19
C LEU A 39 -11.83 -7.17 -13.39
N ASN A 40 -12.22 -7.39 -14.64
CA ASN A 40 -13.57 -7.79 -15.03
C ASN A 40 -13.52 -9.03 -15.93
N GLU A 41 -14.69 -9.59 -16.28
CA GLU A 41 -14.79 -10.84 -17.06
C GLU A 41 -13.99 -10.84 -18.38
N GLY A 42 -13.77 -9.68 -19.01
CA GLY A 42 -12.95 -9.54 -20.23
C GLY A 42 -11.46 -9.82 -20.02
N ASP A 43 -10.97 -9.79 -18.78
CA ASP A 43 -9.57 -10.01 -18.43
C ASP A 43 -9.23 -11.48 -18.15
N ALA A 44 -10.23 -12.37 -18.14
CA ALA A 44 -10.07 -13.77 -17.74
C ALA A 44 -8.94 -14.50 -18.50
N GLN A 45 -8.79 -14.21 -19.79
CA GLN A 45 -7.76 -14.80 -20.66
C GLN A 45 -6.31 -14.44 -20.28
N HIS A 46 -6.13 -13.42 -19.45
CA HIS A 46 -4.82 -12.93 -19.02
C HIS A 46 -4.42 -13.45 -17.62
N LEU A 47 -5.31 -14.21 -16.96
CA LEU A 47 -5.07 -14.85 -15.67
C LEU A 47 -4.59 -16.28 -15.87
N HIS A 48 -3.31 -16.50 -15.62
CA HIS A 48 -2.66 -17.80 -15.81
C HIS A 48 -2.22 -18.40 -14.47
N HIS A 49 -2.16 -19.72 -14.40
CA HIS A 49 -1.68 -20.44 -13.22
C HIS A 49 -0.71 -21.54 -13.62
N TYR A 50 0.15 -21.95 -12.70
CA TYR A 50 0.88 -23.21 -12.82
C TYR A 50 -0.06 -24.41 -12.67
N LYS A 51 0.32 -25.58 -13.19
CA LYS A 51 -0.43 -26.81 -12.91
C LYS A 51 -0.38 -27.10 -11.40
N PRO A 52 -1.47 -27.61 -10.79
CA PRO A 52 -1.44 -27.99 -9.38
C PRO A 52 -0.34 -29.02 -9.13
N ASP A 53 0.44 -28.79 -8.08
CA ASP A 53 1.55 -29.65 -7.70
C ASP A 53 1.61 -29.80 -6.18
N ALA A 54 1.42 -31.04 -5.71
CA ALA A 54 1.37 -31.37 -4.29
C ALA A 54 2.73 -31.17 -3.59
N ALA A 55 3.84 -31.11 -4.32
CA ALA A 55 5.15 -30.80 -3.73
C ALA A 55 5.22 -29.41 -3.11
N TYR A 56 4.35 -28.48 -3.55
CA TYR A 56 4.24 -27.12 -3.02
C TYR A 56 3.09 -26.95 -2.02
N ARG A 57 2.54 -28.06 -1.51
CA ARG A 57 1.64 -28.10 -0.36
C ARG A 57 2.42 -28.64 0.83
N VAL A 58 2.97 -27.73 1.63
CA VAL A 58 3.90 -28.07 2.71
C VAL A 58 3.23 -28.02 4.06
N ARG A 59 3.68 -28.89 4.97
CA ARG A 59 3.36 -28.82 6.39
C ARG A 59 4.50 -28.08 7.08
N ALA A 60 4.20 -26.90 7.63
CA ALA A 60 5.17 -26.05 8.29
C ALA A 60 5.03 -26.12 9.81
N ALA A 61 6.16 -26.23 10.52
CA ALA A 61 6.21 -26.07 11.96
C ALA A 61 6.09 -24.58 12.32
N VAL A 62 5.28 -24.24 13.31
CA VAL A 62 4.98 -22.85 13.69
C VAL A 62 5.67 -22.50 15.01
N GLU A 63 6.48 -21.45 14.98
CA GLU A 63 6.98 -20.74 16.15
C GLU A 63 6.18 -19.44 16.32
N LEU A 64 5.35 -19.36 17.37
CA LEU A 64 4.57 -18.16 17.66
C LEU A 64 5.47 -17.06 18.25
N LEU A 65 5.35 -15.85 17.70
CA LEU A 65 6.06 -14.67 18.21
C LEU A 65 5.16 -13.92 19.18
N HIS A 66 5.67 -13.65 20.37
CA HIS A 66 4.92 -13.03 21.46
C HIS A 66 5.43 -11.60 21.70
N SER A 67 4.53 -10.68 22.04
CA SER A 67 4.86 -9.29 22.39
C SER A 67 5.56 -8.49 21.27
N GLU A 68 5.32 -8.87 20.02
CA GLU A 68 5.82 -8.16 18.85
C GLU A 68 5.20 -6.76 18.74
N GLN A 69 6.06 -5.76 18.56
CA GLN A 69 5.61 -4.39 18.31
C GLN A 69 5.13 -4.24 16.86
N PRO A 70 4.10 -3.42 16.60
CA PRO A 70 3.72 -3.06 15.24
C PRO A 70 4.90 -2.41 14.49
N PHE A 71 5.03 -2.75 13.21
CA PHE A 71 5.97 -2.11 12.29
C PHE A 71 5.24 -1.66 11.02
N ARG A 72 5.86 -0.74 10.28
CA ARG A 72 5.34 -0.25 9.00
C ARG A 72 5.90 -1.10 7.86
N MET A 73 5.06 -1.94 7.26
CA MET A 73 5.38 -2.69 6.06
C MET A 73 5.25 -1.75 4.84
N PRO A 74 6.29 -1.59 4.00
CA PRO A 74 6.22 -0.77 2.79
C PRO A 74 5.10 -1.23 1.86
N THR A 75 4.54 -0.33 1.06
CA THR A 75 3.57 -0.64 0.01
C THR A 75 4.06 -0.19 -1.37
N SER A 76 3.51 -0.80 -2.41
CA SER A 76 3.88 -0.59 -3.83
C SER A 76 3.77 0.85 -4.33
N ASP A 77 2.90 1.64 -3.72
CA ASP A 77 2.78 3.08 -3.96
C ASP A 77 3.78 3.88 -3.12
N GLY A 78 4.87 3.27 -2.69
CA GLY A 78 5.87 3.91 -1.84
C GLY A 78 5.36 4.37 -0.48
N THR A 79 4.14 4.07 -0.05
CA THR A 79 3.64 4.34 1.32
C THR A 79 3.91 3.15 2.24
N SER A 80 3.23 3.04 3.38
CA SER A 80 3.34 1.89 4.27
C SER A 80 2.03 1.61 5.02
N LYS A 81 1.91 0.40 5.57
CA LYS A 81 0.78 -0.06 6.40
C LYS A 81 1.29 -0.72 7.68
N ALA A 82 0.53 -0.61 8.78
CA ALA A 82 0.91 -1.18 10.05
C ALA A 82 0.60 -2.69 10.12
N TYR A 83 1.61 -3.49 10.46
CA TYR A 83 1.51 -4.94 10.65
C TYR A 83 2.20 -5.39 11.93
N VAL A 84 1.80 -6.54 12.44
CA VAL A 84 2.45 -7.24 13.56
C VAL A 84 2.92 -8.59 13.06
N ARG A 85 4.15 -8.98 13.40
CA ARG A 85 4.66 -10.34 13.16
C ARG A 85 3.93 -11.31 14.10
N TYR A 86 3.34 -12.37 13.54
CA TYR A 86 2.53 -13.31 14.32
C TYR A 86 3.29 -14.60 14.65
N GLY A 87 4.01 -15.14 13.67
CA GLY A 87 4.74 -16.39 13.86
C GLY A 87 5.64 -16.70 12.68
N LYS A 88 6.60 -17.59 12.89
CA LYS A 88 7.48 -18.12 11.85
C LYS A 88 7.03 -19.52 11.48
N ALA A 89 6.85 -19.75 10.19
CA ALA A 89 6.52 -21.06 9.62
C ALA A 89 7.77 -21.64 8.97
N ARG A 90 8.27 -22.75 9.51
CA ARG A 90 9.45 -23.47 9.01
C ARG A 90 9.03 -24.74 8.28
N PHE A 91 9.54 -24.93 7.07
CA PHE A 91 9.17 -26.05 6.21
C PHE A 91 10.34 -26.40 5.29
N GLU A 92 10.18 -27.47 4.51
CA GLU A 92 11.16 -27.87 3.51
C GLU A 92 10.50 -27.97 2.14
N ILE A 93 11.22 -27.55 1.10
CA ILE A 93 10.87 -27.79 -0.30
C ILE A 93 12.11 -28.36 -0.97
N ASN A 94 11.99 -29.52 -1.62
CA ASN A 94 13.10 -30.21 -2.27
C ASN A 94 14.31 -30.47 -1.35
N GLY A 95 14.07 -30.64 -0.04
CA GLY A 95 15.13 -30.84 0.96
C GLY A 95 15.83 -29.57 1.44
N GLU A 96 15.49 -28.40 0.88
CA GLU A 96 16.00 -27.11 1.36
C GLU A 96 15.13 -26.59 2.52
N PRO A 97 15.70 -26.31 3.70
CA PRO A 97 14.97 -25.74 4.82
C PRO A 97 14.68 -24.26 4.57
N LEU A 98 13.41 -23.88 4.74
CA LEU A 98 12.89 -22.55 4.46
C LEU A 98 12.08 -22.03 5.65
N GLU A 99 12.01 -20.71 5.76
CA GLU A 99 11.22 -20.01 6.78
C GLU A 99 10.45 -18.87 6.13
N LEU A 100 9.20 -18.68 6.54
CA LEU A 100 8.43 -17.47 6.26
C LEU A 100 7.80 -16.94 7.54
N THR A 101 7.72 -15.62 7.66
CA THR A 101 6.98 -14.96 8.73
C THR A 101 5.54 -14.71 8.30
N MET A 102 4.58 -15.06 9.16
CA MET A 102 3.16 -14.72 9.01
C MET A 102 2.86 -13.42 9.76
N TYR A 103 2.00 -12.57 9.19
CA TYR A 103 1.70 -11.24 9.72
C TYR A 103 0.21 -11.05 9.99
N ARG A 104 -0.12 -10.08 10.85
CA ARG A 104 -1.49 -9.57 11.03
C ARG A 104 -1.51 -8.09 10.74
N SER A 105 -2.50 -7.64 9.96
CA SER A 105 -2.72 -6.21 9.75
C SER A 105 -3.20 -5.59 11.06
N ALA A 106 -2.53 -4.52 11.50
CA ALA A 106 -2.88 -3.77 12.70
C ALA A 106 -4.29 -3.17 12.61
N ASP A 107 -4.72 -2.79 11.40
CA ASP A 107 -6.00 -2.15 11.15
C ASP A 107 -7.16 -3.15 11.08
N LEU A 108 -6.89 -4.37 10.62
CA LEU A 108 -7.94 -5.37 10.39
C LEU A 108 -8.19 -6.26 11.61
N PHE A 109 -7.20 -6.50 12.47
CA PHE A 109 -7.36 -7.46 13.56
C PHE A 109 -8.37 -7.03 14.63
N VAL A 110 -8.70 -5.74 14.71
CA VAL A 110 -9.74 -5.19 15.59
C VAL A 110 -11.15 -5.53 15.11
N SER A 111 -11.32 -5.81 13.81
CA SER A 111 -12.58 -6.26 13.25
C SER A 111 -12.79 -7.76 13.53
N PRO A 112 -13.95 -8.16 14.10
CA PRO A 112 -14.24 -9.57 14.35
C PRO A 112 -14.10 -10.46 13.10
N ALA A 113 -14.45 -9.93 11.92
CA ALA A 113 -14.40 -10.66 10.65
C ALA A 113 -12.97 -11.03 10.22
N TYR A 114 -11.97 -10.21 10.58
CA TYR A 114 -10.58 -10.39 10.15
C TYR A 114 -9.65 -10.74 11.32
N ARG A 115 -10.20 -10.95 12.52
CA ARG A 115 -9.44 -11.21 13.75
C ARG A 115 -8.52 -12.43 13.61
N ASN A 116 -8.96 -13.46 12.90
CA ASN A 116 -8.19 -14.69 12.72
C ASN A 116 -7.38 -14.71 11.42
N GLN A 117 -7.45 -13.68 10.57
CA GLN A 117 -6.71 -13.68 9.31
C GLN A 117 -5.21 -13.50 9.56
N LEU A 118 -4.43 -14.34 8.90
CA LEU A 118 -2.98 -14.23 8.78
C LEU A 118 -2.64 -13.91 7.33
N PHE A 119 -1.75 -12.95 7.16
CA PHE A 119 -1.24 -12.52 5.87
C PHE A 119 0.17 -13.05 5.68
N LEU A 120 0.40 -13.76 4.57
CA LEU A 120 1.71 -14.33 4.23
C LEU A 120 2.16 -13.78 2.87
N PRO A 121 2.79 -12.59 2.84
CA PRO A 121 3.44 -12.07 1.65
C PRO A 121 4.81 -12.72 1.46
N PHE A 122 5.19 -13.07 0.25
CA PHE A 122 6.51 -13.64 -0.02
C PHE A 122 7.01 -13.29 -1.42
N THR A 123 8.33 -13.35 -1.58
CA THR A 123 9.01 -13.45 -2.87
C THR A 123 9.75 -14.78 -2.98
N ASP A 124 10.06 -15.17 -4.19
CA ASP A 124 10.79 -16.38 -4.54
C ASP A 124 11.49 -16.22 -5.90
N ALA A 125 12.34 -17.18 -6.27
CA ALA A 125 13.14 -17.09 -7.50
C ALA A 125 12.32 -17.14 -8.81
N THR A 126 10.99 -17.27 -8.77
CA THR A 126 10.13 -17.11 -9.96
C THR A 126 9.67 -15.67 -10.22
N ASN A 127 9.80 -14.76 -9.24
CA ASN A 127 9.33 -13.39 -9.39
C ASN A 127 10.11 -12.65 -10.49
N GLY A 128 9.40 -11.87 -11.32
CA GLY A 128 9.97 -11.11 -12.43
C GLY A 128 9.79 -11.80 -13.78
N ASP A 129 10.08 -13.10 -13.82
CA ASP A 129 10.00 -13.93 -15.02
C ASP A 129 8.70 -14.75 -15.08
N GLY A 130 8.50 -15.66 -14.13
CA GLY A 130 7.35 -16.58 -14.09
C GLY A 130 6.13 -16.01 -13.36
N THR A 131 6.37 -15.17 -12.35
CA THR A 131 5.35 -14.60 -11.48
C THR A 131 5.54 -13.08 -11.34
N TYR A 132 4.58 -12.40 -10.71
CA TYR A 132 4.63 -10.94 -10.56
C TYR A 132 5.89 -10.50 -9.80
N GLY A 133 6.60 -9.49 -10.31
CA GLY A 133 7.89 -9.07 -9.74
C GLY A 133 7.81 -8.51 -8.32
N GLY A 134 6.66 -7.94 -7.92
CA GLY A 134 6.47 -7.38 -6.57
C GLY A 134 6.12 -8.41 -5.49
N GLY A 135 6.16 -9.71 -5.82
CA GLY A 135 5.83 -10.80 -4.90
C GLY A 135 4.37 -11.26 -4.97
N ARG A 136 4.05 -12.25 -4.12
CA ARG A 136 2.75 -12.94 -4.10
C ARG A 136 2.26 -13.11 -2.69
N TYR A 137 0.96 -13.33 -2.54
CA TYR A 137 0.31 -13.44 -1.24
C TYR A 137 -0.36 -14.80 -1.06
N LEU A 138 -0.45 -15.20 0.21
CA LEU A 138 -1.35 -16.21 0.73
C LEU A 138 -2.12 -15.62 1.92
N ASP A 139 -3.41 -15.90 1.95
CA ASP A 139 -4.24 -15.67 3.13
C ASP A 139 -4.36 -16.99 3.89
N LEU A 140 -4.02 -16.94 5.17
CA LEU A 140 -4.08 -18.05 6.10
C LEU A 140 -4.98 -17.67 7.28
N SER A 141 -5.29 -18.63 8.14
CA SER A 141 -6.04 -18.38 9.38
C SER A 141 -5.26 -18.85 10.60
N VAL A 142 -5.41 -18.14 11.72
CA VAL A 142 -4.99 -18.61 13.04
C VAL A 142 -5.62 -19.98 13.35
N SER A 143 -6.85 -20.20 12.88
CA SER A 143 -7.56 -21.47 13.04
C SER A 143 -6.95 -22.63 12.23
N ASP A 144 -6.07 -22.34 11.27
CA ASP A 144 -5.37 -23.37 10.49
C ASP A 144 -4.13 -23.92 11.24
N ILE A 145 -3.75 -23.28 12.35
CA ILE A 145 -2.66 -23.74 13.20
C ILE A 145 -3.19 -24.80 14.16
N ASP A 146 -2.74 -26.04 13.97
CA ASP A 146 -3.09 -27.18 14.81
C ASP A 146 -1.85 -27.97 15.23
N GLY A 147 -1.77 -28.32 16.51
CA GLY A 147 -0.65 -29.06 17.09
C GLY A 147 0.73 -28.42 16.88
N GLY A 148 0.81 -27.10 16.68
CA GLY A 148 2.07 -26.38 16.38
C GLY A 148 2.48 -26.44 14.91
N TYR A 149 1.56 -26.78 14.00
CA TYR A 149 1.81 -26.84 12.57
C TYR A 149 0.71 -26.14 11.78
N ILE A 150 1.05 -25.72 10.56
CA ILE A 150 0.11 -25.14 9.59
C ILE A 150 0.38 -25.73 8.19
N ILE A 151 -0.66 -25.87 7.36
CA ILE A 151 -0.48 -26.21 5.95
C ILE A 151 -0.35 -24.92 5.15
N ILE A 152 0.77 -24.79 4.43
CA ILE A 152 0.98 -23.71 3.45
C ILE A 152 0.86 -24.32 2.06
N ASP A 153 -0.17 -23.93 1.32
CA ASP A 153 -0.40 -24.40 -0.05
C ASP A 153 -0.10 -23.30 -1.07
N PHE A 154 1.12 -23.29 -1.59
CA PHE A 154 1.55 -22.30 -2.59
C PHE A 154 0.77 -22.42 -3.90
N ASN A 155 0.02 -23.49 -4.13
CA ASN A 155 -0.90 -23.57 -5.27
C ASN A 155 -2.05 -22.56 -5.19
N LEU A 156 -2.29 -21.99 -4.02
CA LEU A 156 -3.29 -20.95 -3.78
C LEU A 156 -2.71 -19.54 -3.73
N ALA A 157 -1.39 -19.41 -3.93
CA ALA A 157 -0.73 -18.11 -3.98
C ALA A 157 -1.27 -17.29 -5.15
N TYR A 158 -1.49 -16.00 -4.89
CA TYR A 158 -2.13 -15.08 -5.82
C TYR A 158 -1.36 -13.77 -5.93
N ASN A 159 -1.58 -13.04 -7.02
CA ASN A 159 -0.93 -11.74 -7.21
C ASN A 159 -1.65 -10.62 -6.45
N PRO A 160 -0.92 -9.63 -5.92
CA PRO A 160 -1.52 -8.39 -5.44
C PRO A 160 -2.26 -7.65 -6.55
N TYR A 161 -3.20 -6.78 -6.18
CA TYR A 161 -3.92 -5.94 -7.15
C TYR A 161 -3.01 -5.06 -8.01
N CYS A 162 -1.84 -4.70 -7.48
CA CYS A 162 -0.80 -3.93 -8.15
C CYS A 162 -0.12 -4.68 -9.30
N ALA A 163 -0.37 -5.98 -9.43
CA ALA A 163 -0.01 -6.75 -10.62
C ALA A 163 -0.92 -6.47 -11.81
N TYR A 164 -2.13 -5.97 -11.55
CA TYR A 164 -3.16 -5.76 -12.56
C TYR A 164 -3.44 -4.28 -12.80
N SER A 165 -3.31 -3.44 -11.77
CA SER A 165 -3.76 -2.05 -11.80
C SER A 165 -2.92 -1.12 -10.93
N SER A 166 -2.61 0.07 -11.44
CA SER A 166 -1.97 1.15 -10.68
C SER A 166 -2.94 1.82 -9.71
N GLY A 167 -2.44 2.42 -8.62
CA GLY A 167 -3.26 3.15 -7.64
C GLY A 167 -3.77 2.29 -6.46
N TYR A 168 -3.27 1.06 -6.33
CA TYR A 168 -3.43 0.23 -5.14
C TYR A 168 -2.19 0.29 -4.24
N ARG A 169 -2.41 0.13 -2.93
CA ARG A 169 -1.38 0.19 -1.87
C ARG A 169 -1.05 -1.22 -1.39
N CYS A 170 -0.41 -2.01 -2.24
CA CYS A 170 -0.17 -3.44 -1.98
C CYS A 170 1.07 -3.62 -1.10
N PRO A 171 1.02 -4.35 0.02
CA PRO A 171 2.19 -4.59 0.88
C PRO A 171 3.35 -5.27 0.14
N VAL A 172 4.55 -4.69 0.23
CA VAL A 172 5.76 -5.29 -0.33
C VAL A 172 6.24 -6.38 0.64
N PRO A 173 6.45 -7.63 0.17
CA PRO A 173 6.96 -8.69 1.03
C PRO A 173 8.27 -8.30 1.71
N PRO A 174 8.40 -8.47 3.04
CA PRO A 174 9.66 -8.19 3.73
C PRO A 174 10.78 -9.13 3.27
N LYS A 175 12.04 -8.67 3.37
CA LYS A 175 13.23 -9.46 2.99
C LYS A 175 13.30 -10.83 3.67
N ALA A 176 12.84 -10.93 4.92
CA ALA A 176 12.79 -12.19 5.66
C ALA A 176 11.85 -13.23 5.03
N ASN A 177 10.95 -12.81 4.13
CA ASN A 177 10.03 -13.65 3.37
C ASN A 177 10.47 -13.81 1.91
N ASN A 178 11.77 -13.66 1.62
CA ASN A 178 12.33 -14.01 0.32
C ASN A 178 12.83 -15.45 0.33
N LEU A 179 12.20 -16.32 -0.47
CA LEU A 179 12.62 -17.70 -0.65
C LEU A 179 13.70 -17.78 -1.74
N PRO A 180 14.89 -18.37 -1.47
CA PRO A 180 15.94 -18.46 -2.48
C PRO A 180 15.64 -19.50 -3.58
N VAL A 181 14.61 -20.32 -3.41
CA VAL A 181 14.20 -21.37 -4.34
C VAL A 181 13.03 -20.92 -5.21
N PRO A 182 12.87 -21.43 -6.45
CA PRO A 182 11.71 -21.13 -7.26
C PRO A 182 10.47 -21.86 -6.72
N ILE A 183 9.32 -21.16 -6.69
CA ILE A 183 8.01 -21.72 -6.33
C ILE A 183 7.07 -21.68 -7.56
N PRO A 184 7.21 -22.61 -8.53
CA PRO A 184 6.37 -22.72 -9.73
C PRO A 184 4.98 -23.31 -9.42
N ALA A 185 4.28 -22.76 -8.43
CA ALA A 185 2.92 -23.09 -8.03
C ALA A 185 2.10 -21.80 -7.87
N GLY A 186 0.78 -21.88 -8.02
CA GLY A 186 -0.12 -20.72 -7.85
C GLY A 186 -0.28 -19.88 -9.12
N GLU A 187 -0.67 -18.62 -8.93
CA GLU A 187 -0.90 -17.66 -10.00
C GLU A 187 0.42 -17.22 -10.65
N LYS A 188 0.42 -17.11 -11.98
CA LYS A 188 1.52 -16.62 -12.81
C LYS A 188 1.42 -15.11 -13.01
N LYS A 189 2.45 -14.54 -13.61
CA LYS A 189 2.45 -13.13 -14.04
C LYS A 189 1.24 -12.84 -14.94
N TYR A 190 0.49 -11.80 -14.61
CA TYR A 190 -0.60 -11.29 -15.44
C TYR A 190 -0.07 -10.82 -16.79
N THR A 191 -0.76 -11.18 -17.88
CA THR A 191 -0.30 -10.89 -19.26
C THR A 191 -1.12 -9.81 -19.95
N GLY A 192 -2.11 -9.23 -19.28
CA GLY A 192 -2.94 -8.18 -19.83
C GLY A 192 -2.30 -6.80 -19.68
N PRO A 193 -2.89 -5.75 -20.29
CA PRO A 193 -2.43 -4.39 -20.09
C PRO A 193 -2.61 -3.95 -18.63
N MET A 194 -1.66 -3.17 -18.12
CA MET A 194 -1.78 -2.56 -16.79
C MET A 194 -2.97 -1.60 -16.77
N LYS A 195 -3.90 -1.81 -15.83
CA LYS A 195 -5.06 -0.95 -15.64
C LYS A 195 -4.74 0.22 -14.72
N GLN A 196 -5.69 1.13 -14.59
CA GLN A 196 -5.67 2.18 -13.59
C GLN A 196 -6.87 2.00 -12.67
N ARG A 197 -6.67 2.14 -11.36
CA ARG A 197 -7.76 2.07 -10.40
C ARG A 197 -8.73 3.22 -10.69
N PRO A 198 -10.00 2.94 -11.03
CA PRO A 198 -10.98 4.00 -11.20
C PRO A 198 -11.19 4.71 -9.86
N ARG A 199 -11.48 6.02 -9.91
CA ARG A 199 -11.98 6.72 -8.73
C ARG A 199 -13.32 6.11 -8.32
N PRO A 200 -13.63 6.08 -7.02
CA PRO A 200 -14.98 5.73 -6.60
C PRO A 200 -15.98 6.67 -7.29
N ASP A 201 -17.03 6.11 -7.91
CA ASP A 201 -18.14 6.90 -8.46
C ASP A 201 -19.01 7.54 -7.36
N SER A 202 -18.82 7.11 -6.12
CA SER A 202 -19.46 7.71 -4.95
C SER A 202 -18.84 9.08 -4.65
N PRO A 203 -19.67 10.11 -4.36
CA PRO A 203 -19.14 11.39 -3.90
C PRO A 203 -18.33 11.18 -2.61
N PRO A 204 -17.30 12.01 -2.37
CA PRO A 204 -16.52 11.94 -1.14
C PRO A 204 -17.39 12.10 0.11
N ASN A 205 -16.91 11.58 1.24
CA ASN A 205 -17.61 11.77 2.51
C ASN A 205 -17.68 13.28 2.84
N PRO A 206 -18.84 13.80 3.27
CA PRO A 206 -18.95 15.20 3.69
C PRO A 206 -17.96 15.53 4.81
N LEU A 207 -17.55 16.81 4.92
CA LEU A 207 -16.80 17.29 6.08
C LEU A 207 -17.58 16.99 7.38
N THR A 208 -16.88 16.46 8.38
CA THR A 208 -17.45 16.21 9.71
C THR A 208 -17.82 17.54 10.39
N GLU A 209 -18.73 17.50 11.35
CA GLU A 209 -19.11 18.71 12.11
C GLU A 209 -17.91 19.38 12.78
N ALA A 210 -16.97 18.59 13.32
CA ALA A 210 -15.73 19.09 13.91
C ALA A 210 -14.84 19.82 12.90
N GLU A 211 -14.64 19.24 11.71
CA GLU A 211 -13.86 19.88 10.64
C GLU A 211 -14.53 21.17 10.17
N ARG A 212 -15.86 21.16 9.96
CA ARG A 212 -16.60 22.36 9.56
C ARG A 212 -16.48 23.48 10.60
N ASN A 213 -16.64 23.15 11.88
CA ASN A 213 -16.50 24.12 12.97
C ASN A 213 -15.08 24.69 13.03
N LEU A 214 -14.06 23.86 12.80
CA LEU A 214 -12.67 24.30 12.74
C LEU A 214 -12.43 25.24 11.54
N ILE A 215 -12.95 24.91 10.35
CA ILE A 215 -12.84 25.77 9.15
C ILE A 215 -13.60 27.10 9.35
N LEU A 216 -14.73 27.08 10.04
CA LEU A 216 -15.56 28.26 10.29
C LEU A 216 -15.15 29.07 11.53
N SER A 217 -14.16 28.60 12.30
CA SER A 217 -13.65 29.31 13.48
C SER A 217 -12.96 30.64 13.18
N GLY A 218 -12.71 30.93 11.90
CA GLY A 218 -12.04 32.14 11.46
C GLY A 218 -12.25 32.43 9.98
N ASP A 219 -11.80 33.61 9.55
CA ASP A 219 -11.92 34.08 8.17
C ASP A 219 -10.68 33.75 7.32
N THR A 220 -10.63 34.26 6.09
CA THR A 220 -9.55 33.97 5.12
C THR A 220 -8.18 34.56 5.49
N ALA A 221 -8.13 35.50 6.44
CA ALA A 221 -6.88 36.11 6.92
C ALA A 221 -6.32 35.40 8.16
N GLN A 222 -7.14 34.60 8.84
CA GLN A 222 -6.74 33.89 10.06
C GLN A 222 -6.18 32.50 9.72
N LEU A 223 -4.89 32.30 9.99
CA LEU A 223 -4.24 31.00 9.80
C LEU A 223 -4.89 29.91 10.67
N LEU A 224 -4.84 28.68 10.18
CA LEU A 224 -5.10 27.50 11.01
C LEU A 224 -3.81 27.12 11.73
N ARG A 225 -3.91 26.80 13.02
CA ARG A 225 -2.74 26.37 13.80
C ARG A 225 -2.22 25.04 13.26
N VAL A 226 -0.92 24.95 13.06
CA VAL A 226 -0.25 23.68 12.76
C VAL A 226 -0.19 22.81 14.03
N ILE A 227 -0.76 21.62 13.95
CA ILE A 227 -0.78 20.64 15.03
C ILE A 227 0.56 19.89 15.12
N GLN A 228 0.90 19.42 16.31
CA GLN A 228 2.23 18.90 16.66
C GLN A 228 2.16 17.43 17.06
N ASP A 229 3.12 16.63 16.60
CA ASP A 229 3.18 15.18 16.87
C ASP A 229 3.43 14.84 18.35
N THR A 230 4.00 15.80 19.09
CA THR A 230 4.26 15.71 20.54
C THR A 230 2.99 15.76 21.40
N VAL A 231 1.86 16.22 20.86
CA VAL A 231 0.56 16.23 21.55
C VAL A 231 -0.21 14.95 21.17
N PRO A 232 -0.55 14.04 22.11
CA PRO A 232 -1.10 12.71 21.78
C PRO A 232 -2.34 12.72 20.88
N ASP A 233 -3.25 13.66 21.07
CA ASP A 233 -4.50 13.76 20.31
C ASP A 233 -4.25 14.28 18.90
N GLU A 234 -3.30 15.20 18.75
CA GLU A 234 -2.85 15.74 17.47
C GLU A 234 -2.03 14.69 16.70
N GLY A 235 -1.16 13.96 17.39
CA GLY A 235 -0.44 12.82 16.83
C GLY A 235 -1.38 11.73 16.30
N ARG A 236 -2.56 11.55 16.91
CA ARG A 236 -3.59 10.64 16.38
C ARG A 236 -4.19 11.15 15.07
N ILE A 237 -4.45 12.44 14.96
CA ILE A 237 -4.95 13.10 13.74
C ILE A 237 -3.89 13.01 12.62
N LEU A 238 -2.64 13.35 12.94
CA LEU A 238 -1.50 13.32 12.01
C LEU A 238 -1.18 11.91 11.48
N LYS A 239 -1.62 10.86 12.17
CA LYS A 239 -1.41 9.44 11.80
C LYS A 239 -2.68 8.76 11.26
N ALA A 240 -3.79 9.49 11.16
CA ALA A 240 -5.03 8.98 10.59
C ALA A 240 -5.03 9.12 9.06
N LEU A 241 -5.71 8.19 8.38
CA LEU A 241 -5.94 8.28 6.93
C LEU A 241 -6.91 9.43 6.63
N SER A 242 -6.63 10.14 5.54
CA SER A 242 -7.50 11.20 5.04
C SER A 242 -8.47 10.67 3.98
N ASP A 243 -9.71 11.17 4.02
CA ASP A 243 -10.70 10.92 2.97
C ASP A 243 -10.52 11.90 1.81
N ASP A 244 -11.05 11.55 0.63
CA ASP A 244 -11.15 12.51 -0.47
C ASP A 244 -12.00 13.72 -0.02
N ILE A 245 -11.64 14.93 -0.46
CA ILE A 245 -12.42 16.16 -0.30
C ILE A 245 -13.32 16.34 -1.52
N ASP A 246 -14.57 16.77 -1.33
CA ASP A 246 -15.41 17.18 -2.46
C ASP A 246 -14.98 18.59 -2.93
N PRO A 247 -14.47 18.77 -4.17
CA PRO A 247 -14.13 20.09 -4.70
C PRO A 247 -15.29 21.07 -4.68
N GLN A 248 -16.53 20.57 -4.69
CA GLN A 248 -17.75 21.38 -4.68
C GLN A 248 -18.24 21.75 -3.28
N ASP A 249 -17.58 21.30 -2.20
CA ASP A 249 -17.92 21.74 -0.85
C ASP A 249 -17.58 23.23 -0.69
N GLY A 250 -18.60 24.02 -0.32
CA GLY A 250 -18.49 25.48 -0.22
C GLY A 250 -17.47 25.97 0.83
N LEU A 251 -16.95 25.11 1.71
CA LEU A 251 -15.90 25.44 2.66
C LEU A 251 -14.48 25.29 2.10
N VAL A 252 -14.29 24.61 0.96
CA VAL A 252 -12.96 24.39 0.35
C VAL A 252 -12.20 25.70 0.11
N PRO A 253 -12.80 26.78 -0.46
CA PRO A 253 -12.07 28.02 -0.67
C PRO A 253 -11.62 28.70 0.63
N LEU A 254 -12.40 28.58 1.71
CA LEU A 254 -12.04 29.11 3.02
C LEU A 254 -10.90 28.30 3.64
N LEU A 255 -11.04 26.97 3.65
CA LEU A 255 -10.00 26.05 4.12
C LEU A 255 -8.67 26.29 3.39
N ALA A 256 -8.70 26.31 2.06
CA ALA A 256 -7.52 26.51 1.23
C ALA A 256 -6.79 27.82 1.58
N LYS A 257 -7.51 28.93 1.74
CA LYS A 257 -6.91 30.22 2.11
C LYS A 257 -6.31 30.20 3.52
N ARG A 258 -6.99 29.59 4.49
CA ARG A 258 -6.49 29.52 5.87
C ARG A 258 -5.26 28.60 6.00
N MET A 259 -5.21 27.52 5.23
CA MET A 259 -4.01 26.67 5.09
C MET A 259 -2.87 27.42 4.41
N TYR A 260 -3.16 28.21 3.38
CA TYR A 260 -2.16 29.06 2.73
C TYR A 260 -1.55 30.06 3.72
N GLN A 261 -2.36 30.68 4.59
CA GLN A 261 -1.83 31.54 5.65
C GLN A 261 -0.95 30.76 6.64
N ALA A 262 -1.30 29.51 6.96
CA ALA A 262 -0.52 28.68 7.88
C ALA A 262 0.86 28.31 7.32
N VAL A 263 0.96 27.88 6.06
CA VAL A 263 2.26 27.54 5.44
C VAL A 263 3.13 28.77 5.19
N ARG A 264 2.51 29.94 5.02
CA ARG A 264 3.18 31.23 4.82
C ARG A 264 3.46 31.97 6.13
N ASP A 265 3.18 31.37 7.29
CA ASP A 265 3.45 32.01 8.58
C ASP A 265 4.94 32.35 8.69
N SER A 266 5.23 33.64 8.86
CA SER A 266 6.58 34.17 8.94
C SER A 266 7.42 33.60 10.09
N THR A 267 6.77 33.03 11.11
CA THR A 267 7.47 32.40 12.24
C THR A 267 8.03 31.03 11.89
N HIS A 268 7.35 30.28 11.01
CA HIS A 268 7.73 28.92 10.60
C HIS A 268 7.33 28.69 9.13
N PRO A 269 8.02 29.30 8.16
CA PRO A 269 7.65 29.18 6.76
C PRO A 269 7.85 27.75 6.27
N GLY A 270 6.82 27.19 5.63
CA GLY A 270 6.88 25.90 4.95
C GLY A 270 6.97 26.07 3.43
N VAL A 271 7.39 25.00 2.75
CA VAL A 271 7.33 24.88 1.27
C VAL A 271 6.13 24.04 0.80
N GLY A 272 5.39 23.49 1.76
CA GLY A 272 4.17 22.71 1.56
C GLY A 272 3.41 22.57 2.88
N ILE A 273 2.13 22.26 2.77
CA ILE A 273 1.29 21.88 3.92
C ILE A 273 0.15 20.97 3.48
N ALA A 274 -0.19 19.98 4.31
CA ALA A 274 -1.32 19.10 4.13
C ALA A 274 -2.43 19.38 5.15
N ALA A 275 -3.70 19.21 4.78
CA ALA A 275 -4.84 19.47 5.66
C ALA A 275 -4.77 18.74 7.03
N PRO A 276 -4.23 17.51 7.15
CA PRO A 276 -4.07 16.86 8.44
C PRO A 276 -3.20 17.65 9.42
N GLN A 277 -2.21 18.39 8.92
CA GLN A 277 -1.34 19.24 9.75
C GLN A 277 -2.08 20.42 10.38
N VAL A 278 -3.28 20.75 9.91
CA VAL A 278 -4.16 21.76 10.51
C VAL A 278 -5.41 21.16 11.16
N GLY A 279 -5.42 19.85 11.40
CA GLY A 279 -6.52 19.18 12.11
C GLY A 279 -7.64 18.62 11.23
N ILE A 280 -7.45 18.55 9.90
CA ILE A 280 -8.52 18.18 8.95
C ILE A 280 -8.05 16.99 8.10
N ASN A 281 -8.63 15.81 8.31
CA ASN A 281 -8.25 14.57 7.62
C ASN A 281 -8.93 14.47 6.24
N ARG A 282 -8.56 15.38 5.35
CA ARG A 282 -9.03 15.46 3.97
C ARG A 282 -7.86 15.57 2.99
N ASN A 283 -7.99 14.98 1.81
CA ASN A 283 -6.95 14.96 0.78
C ASN A 283 -6.83 16.32 0.09
N LEU A 284 -6.15 17.27 0.75
CA LEU A 284 -5.93 18.61 0.24
C LEU A 284 -4.56 19.11 0.70
N ILE A 285 -3.73 19.57 -0.25
CA ILE A 285 -2.37 20.04 0.01
C ILE A 285 -2.07 21.33 -0.74
N TRP A 286 -1.19 22.15 -0.17
CA TRP A 286 -0.48 23.22 -0.86
C TRP A 286 0.97 22.82 -1.10
N VAL A 287 1.50 23.13 -2.28
CA VAL A 287 2.89 22.85 -2.65
C VAL A 287 3.50 24.06 -3.33
N GLN A 288 4.71 24.45 -2.93
CA GLN A 288 5.53 25.41 -3.66
C GLN A 288 6.25 24.73 -4.84
N ARG A 289 6.02 25.24 -6.05
CA ARG A 289 6.50 24.67 -7.31
C ARG A 289 7.84 25.26 -7.74
N PHE A 290 8.93 24.82 -7.12
CA PHE A 290 10.30 25.23 -7.47
C PHE A 290 10.73 24.89 -8.91
N ASP A 291 10.00 23.98 -9.56
CA ASP A 291 10.17 23.59 -10.96
C ASP A 291 9.52 24.58 -11.95
N LYS A 292 8.72 25.54 -11.47
CA LYS A 292 8.02 26.54 -12.28
C LYS A 292 8.59 27.94 -12.08
N ALA A 293 8.54 28.76 -13.13
CA ALA A 293 9.00 30.15 -13.06
C ALA A 293 8.20 30.94 -12.01
N GLY A 294 8.91 31.67 -11.15
CA GLY A 294 8.30 32.42 -10.04
C GLY A 294 7.92 31.57 -8.83
N GLU A 295 8.24 30.28 -8.83
CA GLU A 295 8.06 29.35 -7.71
C GLU A 295 6.68 29.43 -7.05
N PRO A 296 5.57 29.34 -7.82
CA PRO A 296 4.24 29.59 -7.32
C PRO A 296 3.85 28.55 -6.27
N PHE A 297 3.01 28.97 -5.32
CA PHE A 297 2.25 28.04 -4.49
C PHE A 297 0.99 27.61 -5.24
N GLU A 298 0.76 26.31 -5.31
CA GLU A 298 -0.40 25.72 -5.98
C GLU A 298 -1.15 24.77 -5.02
N LEU A 299 -2.48 24.73 -5.18
CA LEU A 299 -3.39 23.91 -4.39
C LEU A 299 -3.75 22.64 -5.16
N TYR A 300 -3.73 21.50 -4.48
CA TYR A 300 -4.04 20.20 -5.06
C TYR A 300 -5.08 19.48 -4.21
N LEU A 301 -6.21 19.13 -4.82
CA LEU A 301 -7.27 18.36 -4.20
C LEU A 301 -7.13 16.90 -4.63
N ASN A 302 -7.36 15.99 -3.69
CA ASN A 302 -7.32 14.56 -3.91
C ASN A 302 -6.06 14.05 -4.64
N PRO A 303 -4.84 14.56 -4.33
CA PRO A 303 -3.64 14.17 -5.05
C PRO A 303 -3.31 12.70 -4.80
N LYS A 304 -2.95 11.99 -5.88
CA LYS A 304 -2.58 10.57 -5.83
C LYS A 304 -1.34 10.36 -6.68
N ILE A 305 -0.24 9.89 -6.06
CA ILE A 305 0.97 9.54 -6.80
C ILE A 305 0.76 8.17 -7.46
N THR A 306 0.69 8.17 -8.79
CA THR A 306 0.39 6.99 -9.62
C THR A 306 1.64 6.25 -10.08
N TRP A 307 2.81 6.89 -10.05
CA TRP A 307 4.10 6.27 -10.37
C TRP A 307 5.26 6.97 -9.66
N ARG A 308 6.33 6.23 -9.41
CA ARG A 308 7.57 6.71 -8.78
C ARG A 308 8.78 6.16 -9.53
N SER A 309 9.82 6.97 -9.69
CA SER A 309 11.09 6.53 -10.28
C SER A 309 11.83 5.59 -9.34
N LYS A 310 12.57 4.61 -9.88
CA LYS A 310 13.53 3.82 -9.09
C LYS A 310 14.69 4.65 -8.56
N LEU A 311 14.99 5.75 -9.26
CA LEU A 311 15.98 6.72 -8.82
C LEU A 311 15.46 7.43 -7.58
N LEU A 312 16.27 7.44 -6.54
CA LEU A 312 16.05 8.13 -5.28
C LEU A 312 17.00 9.31 -5.18
N ARG A 313 16.59 10.34 -4.44
CA ARG A 313 17.43 11.47 -4.03
C ARG A 313 17.45 11.52 -2.51
N LYS A 314 18.63 11.69 -1.93
CA LYS A 314 18.77 11.98 -0.51
C LYS A 314 18.73 13.49 -0.27
N GLY A 315 17.99 13.91 0.73
CA GLY A 315 17.89 15.32 1.09
C GLY A 315 17.49 15.51 2.54
N LEU A 316 17.81 16.69 3.06
CA LEU A 316 17.37 17.12 4.38
C LEU A 316 15.87 17.47 4.31
N GLU A 317 15.06 16.79 5.11
CA GLU A 317 13.65 17.09 5.33
C GLU A 317 13.41 17.53 6.77
N GLY A 318 12.43 18.41 6.95
CA GLY A 318 11.81 18.76 8.23
C GLY A 318 10.29 18.85 8.04
N CYS A 319 9.54 19.05 9.13
CA CYS A 319 8.08 19.10 9.09
C CYS A 319 7.56 20.14 10.08
N LEU A 320 6.58 20.95 9.68
CA LEU A 320 5.96 21.96 10.56
C LEU A 320 5.25 21.35 11.79
N SER A 321 4.91 20.05 11.71
CA SER A 321 4.26 19.30 12.79
C SER A 321 5.23 18.52 13.68
N ILE A 322 6.53 18.55 13.39
CA ILE A 322 7.58 17.87 14.18
C ILE A 322 8.68 18.89 14.46
N PRO A 323 8.56 19.65 15.56
CA PRO A 323 9.42 20.78 15.82
C PRO A 323 10.86 20.32 16.10
N ASP A 324 11.82 21.18 15.76
CA ASP A 324 13.25 21.01 16.04
C ASP A 324 13.89 19.71 15.51
N THR A 325 13.21 19.02 14.59
CA THR A 325 13.67 17.74 14.04
C THR A 325 13.87 17.85 12.53
N MET A 326 15.07 17.49 12.09
CA MET A 326 15.39 17.32 10.67
C MET A 326 16.10 15.99 10.45
N GLY A 327 15.94 15.41 9.26
CA GLY A 327 16.58 14.15 8.93
C GLY A 327 16.87 14.02 7.45
N GLN A 328 17.86 13.18 7.13
CA GLN A 328 18.23 12.88 5.75
C GLN A 328 17.34 11.76 5.23
N VAL A 329 16.35 12.11 4.41
CA VAL A 329 15.35 11.18 3.87
C VAL A 329 15.64 10.90 2.40
N LEU A 330 15.47 9.65 1.99
CA LEU A 330 15.47 9.26 0.58
C LEU A 330 14.05 9.36 0.01
N ARG A 331 13.90 10.04 -1.12
CA ARG A 331 12.64 10.17 -1.87
C ARG A 331 12.84 9.80 -3.31
N ASN A 332 11.79 9.34 -3.99
CA ASN A 332 11.87 9.11 -5.44
C ASN A 332 12.14 10.44 -6.16
N TYR A 333 13.12 10.44 -7.04
CA TYR A 333 13.55 11.65 -7.75
C TYR A 333 12.45 12.21 -8.66
N ALA A 334 11.70 11.34 -9.32
CA ALA A 334 10.57 11.71 -10.16
C ALA A 334 9.32 10.94 -9.75
N ILE A 335 8.18 11.61 -9.85
CA ILE A 335 6.86 11.05 -9.58
C ILE A 335 5.88 11.43 -10.69
N ARG A 336 4.87 10.58 -10.88
CA ARG A 336 3.66 10.93 -11.62
C ARG A 336 2.52 11.03 -10.64
N LEU A 337 1.72 12.08 -10.74
CA LEU A 337 0.55 12.25 -9.89
C LEU A 337 -0.68 12.65 -10.69
N THR A 338 -1.84 12.29 -10.16
CA THR A 338 -3.15 12.78 -10.58
C THR A 338 -3.77 13.60 -9.47
N TYR A 339 -4.50 14.66 -9.79
CA TYR A 339 -5.16 15.52 -8.79
C TYR A 339 -6.33 16.28 -9.42
N GLN A 340 -7.12 16.91 -8.56
CA GLN A 340 -8.14 17.89 -8.93
C GLN A 340 -7.69 19.31 -8.59
N ASP A 341 -7.99 20.26 -9.45
CA ASP A 341 -7.86 21.68 -9.11
C ASP A 341 -9.06 22.19 -8.29
N ILE A 342 -9.07 23.48 -7.98
CA ILE A 342 -10.13 24.11 -7.18
C ILE A 342 -11.52 24.05 -7.85
N ASP A 343 -11.57 23.92 -9.17
CA ASP A 343 -12.80 23.81 -9.94
C ASP A 343 -13.25 22.33 -10.06
N GLY A 344 -12.44 21.39 -9.55
CA GLY A 344 -12.66 19.95 -9.63
C GLY A 344 -12.21 19.33 -10.95
N ALA A 345 -11.53 20.08 -11.82
CA ALA A 345 -11.03 19.54 -13.08
C ALA A 345 -9.82 18.63 -12.84
N GLU A 346 -9.72 17.59 -13.65
CA GLU A 346 -8.73 16.53 -13.48
C GLU A 346 -7.43 16.81 -14.22
N HIS A 347 -6.33 16.57 -13.52
CA HIS A 347 -4.98 16.76 -14.05
C HIS A 347 -4.12 15.52 -13.79
N GLU A 348 -3.20 15.26 -14.72
CA GLU A 348 -2.10 14.30 -14.56
C GLU A 348 -0.80 15.00 -14.96
N GLU A 349 0.22 14.95 -14.10
CA GLU A 349 1.53 15.52 -14.41
C GLU A 349 2.69 14.69 -13.88
N MET A 350 3.87 14.93 -14.46
CA MET A 350 5.16 14.41 -14.01
C MET A 350 5.92 15.53 -13.31
N VAL A 351 6.46 15.25 -12.12
CA VAL A 351 7.24 16.21 -11.33
C VAL A 351 8.54 15.56 -10.89
N GLU A 352 9.62 16.32 -10.89
CA GLU A 352 10.96 15.84 -10.56
C GLU A 352 11.66 16.72 -9.51
N GLY A 353 12.80 16.23 -9.01
CA GLY A 353 13.71 17.00 -8.17
C GLY A 353 13.10 17.37 -6.82
N PHE A 354 13.33 18.60 -6.37
CA PHE A 354 12.89 19.04 -5.05
C PHE A 354 11.36 19.18 -4.96
N THR A 355 10.68 19.63 -6.02
CA THR A 355 9.21 19.66 -6.01
C THR A 355 8.62 18.27 -5.82
N ALA A 356 9.21 17.24 -6.44
CA ALA A 356 8.77 15.85 -6.23
C ALA A 356 8.93 15.40 -4.77
N VAL A 357 9.98 15.88 -4.07
CA VAL A 357 10.17 15.64 -2.62
C VAL A 357 9.02 16.25 -1.82
N ILE A 358 8.67 17.51 -2.09
CA ILE A 358 7.58 18.21 -1.40
C ILE A 358 6.26 17.46 -1.60
N PHE A 359 5.90 17.12 -2.83
CA PHE A 359 4.68 16.34 -3.10
C PHE A 359 4.65 15.01 -2.34
N GLN A 360 5.76 14.27 -2.31
CA GLN A 360 5.83 13.02 -1.56
C GLN A 360 5.66 13.23 -0.06
N HIS A 361 6.23 14.31 0.50
CA HIS A 361 6.07 14.68 1.90
C HIS A 361 4.62 15.03 2.23
N GLU A 362 4.01 15.95 1.48
CA GLU A 362 2.63 16.37 1.74
C GLU A 362 1.62 15.24 1.50
N THR A 363 1.87 14.40 0.49
CA THR A 363 1.04 13.21 0.23
C THR A 363 1.18 12.17 1.33
N ASP A 364 2.36 12.02 1.95
CA ASP A 364 2.54 11.10 3.09
C ASP A 364 1.67 11.50 4.28
N HIS A 365 1.53 12.81 4.56
CA HIS A 365 0.62 13.30 5.60
C HIS A 365 -0.85 12.89 5.36
N LEU A 366 -1.29 12.84 4.10
CA LEU A 366 -2.63 12.37 3.75
C LEU A 366 -2.86 10.89 4.14
N TYR A 367 -1.78 10.12 4.19
CA TYR A 367 -1.79 8.71 4.59
C TYR A 367 -1.39 8.46 6.04
N GLY A 368 -1.27 9.52 6.84
CA GLY A 368 -0.86 9.42 8.24
C GLY A 368 0.58 8.94 8.41
N ILE A 369 1.46 9.27 7.45
CA ILE A 369 2.88 8.91 7.45
C ILE A 369 3.69 10.17 7.71
N LEU A 370 4.57 10.10 8.70
CA LEU A 370 5.50 11.19 9.02
C LEU A 370 6.87 10.89 8.43
N PHE A 371 7.69 11.93 8.17
CA PHE A 371 9.03 11.71 7.63
C PHE A 371 9.92 10.88 8.58
N THR A 372 9.66 10.91 9.88
CA THR A 372 10.33 10.06 10.88
C THR A 372 9.99 8.58 10.69
N ASP A 373 8.78 8.24 10.24
CA ASP A 373 8.43 6.88 9.85
C ASP A 373 9.26 6.43 8.64
N ARG A 374 9.52 7.34 7.69
CA ARG A 374 10.41 7.07 6.53
C ARG A 374 11.84 6.84 6.95
N LEU A 375 12.37 7.62 7.88
CA LEU A 375 13.72 7.40 8.42
C LEU A 375 13.83 6.01 9.07
N ALA A 376 12.83 5.61 9.85
CA ALA A 376 12.80 4.29 10.49
C ALA A 376 12.70 3.14 9.46
N GLU A 377 11.87 3.31 8.42
CA GLU A 377 11.75 2.37 7.29
C GLU A 377 13.09 2.22 6.56
N GLN A 378 13.76 3.33 6.26
CA GLN A 378 14.97 3.38 5.45
C GLN A 378 16.21 2.90 6.21
N ALA A 379 16.23 3.00 7.55
CA ALA A 379 17.34 2.51 8.38
C ALA A 379 17.57 0.99 8.24
N ALA A 380 16.55 0.24 7.84
CA ALA A 380 16.63 -1.21 7.64
C ALA A 380 17.05 -1.63 6.21
N ALA A 381 17.19 -0.68 5.28
CA ALA A 381 17.43 -0.94 3.86
C ALA A 381 18.88 -0.61 3.43
N THR A 382 19.30 -1.11 2.27
CA THR A 382 20.62 -0.86 1.68
C THR A 382 20.48 -0.13 0.34
N TYR A 383 21.23 0.96 0.18
CA TYR A 383 21.16 1.84 -0.99
C TYR A 383 22.51 1.98 -1.66
N HIS A 384 22.53 1.93 -2.99
CA HIS A 384 23.73 2.19 -3.78
C HIS A 384 23.67 3.59 -4.36
N ARG A 385 24.72 4.37 -4.12
CA ARG A 385 24.89 5.70 -4.71
C ARG A 385 25.24 5.54 -6.19
N VAL A 386 24.55 6.27 -7.05
CA VAL A 386 24.67 6.14 -8.52
C VAL A 386 25.51 7.25 -9.13
N ASN A 387 25.69 8.39 -8.45
CA ASN A 387 26.52 9.50 -8.93
C ASN A 387 27.14 10.32 -7.77
N GLU A 388 28.24 11.02 -8.04
CA GLU A 388 28.97 11.88 -7.10
C GLU A 388 28.45 13.32 -7.04
N GLU A 389 27.87 13.87 -8.12
CA GLU A 389 27.48 15.30 -8.20
C GLU A 389 26.09 15.62 -7.59
N VAL A 390 25.14 14.70 -7.73
CA VAL A 390 23.84 14.73 -7.05
C VAL A 390 23.75 13.43 -6.27
N GLU A 391 23.42 13.49 -4.97
CA GLU A 391 23.25 12.30 -4.12
C GLU A 391 22.02 11.50 -4.52
N LEU A 392 22.16 10.80 -5.65
CA LEU A 392 21.18 9.92 -6.25
C LEU A 392 21.49 8.49 -5.87
N TYR A 393 20.45 7.74 -5.54
CA TYR A 393 20.53 6.35 -5.10
C TYR A 393 19.57 5.50 -5.90
N VAL A 394 19.86 4.21 -5.99
CA VAL A 394 18.87 3.21 -6.37
C VAL A 394 18.75 2.28 -5.17
N GLU A 395 17.52 2.06 -4.72
CA GLU A 395 17.25 1.01 -3.74
C GLU A 395 17.67 -0.33 -4.36
N GLN A 396 18.47 -1.10 -3.64
CA GLN A 396 18.94 -2.37 -4.16
C GLN A 396 17.75 -3.34 -4.25
N ALA A 397 17.19 -3.48 -5.45
CA ALA A 397 16.31 -4.58 -5.78
C ALA A 397 17.15 -5.86 -5.71
N HIS A 398 16.76 -6.77 -4.83
CA HIS A 398 17.32 -8.12 -4.76
C HIS A 398 16.27 -9.11 -5.20
#